data_AF-A0A087TGL0-F1
#
_entry.id   AF-A0A087TGL0-F1
#
_cell.length_a   1.000
_cell.length_b   1.000
_cell.length_c   1.000
_cell.angle_alpha   90.00
_cell.angle_beta   90.00
_cell.angle_gamma   90.00
#
_symmetry.space_group_name_H-M   'P 1'
#
loop_
_entity.id
_entity.type
_entity.pdbx_description
1 polymer ?
#
loop_
_entity_poly.entity_id
_entity_poly.type
_entity_poly.pdbx_seq_one_letter_code
_entity_poly.pdbx_strand_id
1 'polypeptide(L)'
;MHRDVKPSNILVNSRGEIKICDFGVSGQLIDSMANSFVGTRSYMSPERLQGTHYTVQSDIWSLGLSLVEMAIGRYPIPPPEPKELAAIFGPKYSASADQSESPSPSSKNRPSSFYLPYGDGPRIMSIFELLDYIVNEPPPSVPASVFSPEFKDLV
;
A
#
# COMPACT_ATOMS: atom_id res chain seq x y z
N MET A 1 4.78 16.36 -10.94
CA MET A 1 4.53 15.78 -9.61
C MET A 1 3.04 15.82 -9.33
N HIS A 2 2.44 14.69 -8.95
CA HIS A 2 0.99 14.55 -8.80
C HIS A 2 0.52 14.77 -7.36
N ARG A 3 1.21 14.21 -6.36
CA ARG A 3 0.94 14.36 -4.91
C ARG A 3 -0.28 13.63 -4.36
N ASP A 4 -0.99 12.89 -5.19
CA ASP A 4 -2.20 12.14 -4.82
C ASP A 4 -2.47 11.01 -5.82
N VAL A 5 -1.44 10.22 -6.17
CA VAL A 5 -1.64 9.05 -7.04
C VAL A 5 -2.31 7.96 -6.21
N LYS A 6 -3.45 7.45 -6.68
CA LYS A 6 -4.23 6.36 -6.06
C LYS A 6 -5.20 5.79 -7.08
N PRO A 7 -5.75 4.57 -6.89
CA PRO A 7 -6.66 3.96 -7.87
C PRO A 7 -7.85 4.85 -8.24
N SER A 8 -8.42 5.59 -7.28
CA SER A 8 -9.55 6.50 -7.55
C SER A 8 -9.22 7.71 -8.43
N ASN A 9 -7.93 8.02 -8.61
CA ASN A 9 -7.44 9.09 -9.48
C ASN A 9 -6.92 8.56 -10.83
N ILE A 10 -7.08 7.26 -11.11
CA ILE A 10 -6.75 6.61 -12.38
C ILE A 10 -8.07 6.28 -13.10
N LEU A 11 -8.42 7.11 -14.07
CA LEU A 11 -9.67 7.01 -14.82
C LEU A 11 -9.49 6.11 -16.04
N VAL A 12 -10.51 5.29 -16.30
CA VAL A 12 -10.63 4.45 -17.49
C VAL A 12 -11.93 4.76 -18.22
N ASN A 13 -11.95 4.59 -19.55
CA ASN A 13 -13.18 4.70 -20.34
C ASN A 13 -13.41 3.48 -21.23
N SER A 14 -14.61 3.39 -21.82
CA SER A 14 -15.01 2.27 -22.70
C SER A 14 -14.20 2.16 -24.00
N ARG A 15 -13.33 3.13 -24.30
CA ARG A 15 -12.38 3.08 -25.43
C ARG A 15 -11.03 2.48 -25.03
N GLY A 16 -10.84 2.08 -23.77
CA GLY A 16 -9.57 1.57 -23.26
C GLY A 16 -8.52 2.65 -22.99
N GLU A 17 -8.91 3.93 -22.95
CA GLU A 17 -7.99 5.01 -22.56
C GLU A 17 -7.83 5.03 -21.04
N ILE A 18 -6.59 5.20 -20.57
CA ILE A 18 -6.25 5.41 -19.16
C ILE A 18 -5.77 6.85 -19.00
N LYS A 19 -6.36 7.60 -18.06
CA LYS A 19 -6.01 9.00 -17.78
C LYS A 19 -5.92 9.24 -16.29
N ILE A 20 -4.93 10.00 -15.88
CA ILE A 20 -4.78 10.43 -14.49
C ILE A 20 -5.60 11.71 -14.29
N CYS A 21 -6.27 11.84 -13.14
CA CYS A 21 -7.02 13.05 -12.75
C CYS A 21 -6.61 13.53 -11.36
N ASP A 22 -7.13 14.70 -10.93
CA ASP A 22 -6.86 15.28 -9.62
C ASP A 22 -5.37 15.47 -9.31
N PHE A 23 -4.61 15.86 -10.34
CA PHE A 23 -3.26 16.39 -10.15
C PHE A 23 -3.32 17.47 -9.07
N GLY A 24 -2.41 17.44 -8.11
CA GLY A 24 -2.38 18.37 -6.98
C GLY A 24 -2.03 19.81 -7.37
N VAL A 25 -2.83 20.45 -8.25
CA VAL A 25 -2.67 21.83 -8.74
C VAL A 25 -2.88 22.88 -7.64
N SER A 26 -3.01 22.44 -6.39
CA SER A 26 -3.28 23.29 -5.25
C SER A 26 -2.08 23.33 -4.30
N GLY A 27 -0.90 23.67 -4.83
CA GLY A 27 0.32 23.85 -4.02
C GLY A 27 0.17 24.81 -2.83
N GLN A 28 -0.81 25.73 -2.84
CA GLN A 28 -1.17 26.58 -1.69
C GLN A 28 -2.37 26.07 -0.86
N LEU A 29 -3.25 25.25 -1.44
CA LEU A 29 -4.45 24.72 -0.76
C LEU A 29 -4.12 23.43 0.01
N ILE A 30 -3.07 22.71 -0.38
CA ILE A 30 -2.55 21.56 0.36
C ILE A 30 -1.98 22.01 1.71
N ASP A 31 -1.28 23.15 1.79
CA ASP A 31 -0.78 23.69 3.07
C ASP A 31 -1.91 24.23 3.98
N SER A 32 -2.99 24.75 3.39
CA SER A 32 -4.12 25.30 4.15
C SER A 32 -5.23 24.27 4.47
N MET A 33 -5.27 23.12 3.78
CA MET A 33 -6.14 21.97 4.10
C MET A 33 -5.36 20.75 4.64
N ALA A 34 -4.07 20.88 4.95
CA ALA A 34 -3.19 19.79 5.44
C ALA A 34 -3.67 19.09 6.73
N ASN A 35 -4.67 19.64 7.42
CA ASN A 35 -5.15 19.12 8.71
C ASN A 35 -6.35 18.18 8.62
N SER A 36 -6.93 17.94 7.44
CA SER A 36 -8.07 17.04 7.31
C SER A 36 -7.95 16.22 6.04
N PHE A 37 -7.57 14.95 6.15
CA PHE A 37 -8.18 13.80 5.47
C PHE A 37 -7.26 12.58 5.63
N VAL A 38 -7.72 11.66 6.48
CA VAL A 38 -7.07 10.38 6.81
C VAL A 38 -6.89 9.49 5.57
N GLY A 39 -7.82 9.53 4.61
CA GLY A 39 -7.80 8.68 3.41
C GLY A 39 -6.76 9.05 2.34
N THR A 40 -6.30 10.31 2.29
CA THR A 40 -5.25 10.74 1.34
C THR A 40 -3.85 10.35 1.83
N ARG A 41 -3.68 10.09 3.13
CA ARG A 41 -2.37 9.80 3.72
C ARG A 41 -1.91 8.36 3.50
N SER A 42 -2.82 7.44 3.24
CA SER A 42 -2.51 6.00 3.07
C SER A 42 -1.54 5.73 1.91
N TYR A 43 -1.60 6.50 0.82
CA TYR A 43 -0.70 6.33 -0.33
C TYR A 43 0.53 7.22 -0.27
N MET A 44 0.74 7.98 0.82
CA MET A 44 1.93 8.83 0.95
C MET A 44 3.18 7.99 1.12
N SER A 45 4.26 8.45 0.52
CA SER A 45 5.58 7.85 0.67
C SER A 45 6.17 8.10 2.07
N PRO A 46 7.03 7.19 2.57
CA PRO A 46 7.61 7.30 3.91
C PRO A 46 8.37 8.62 4.12
N GLU A 47 9.11 9.08 3.12
CA GLU A 47 9.87 10.31 3.21
C GLU A 47 8.96 11.55 3.32
N ARG A 48 7.76 11.52 2.72
CA ARG A 48 6.76 12.58 2.86
C ARG A 48 6.15 12.59 4.26
N LEU A 49 5.91 11.42 4.84
CA LEU A 49 5.38 11.30 6.22
C LEU A 49 6.40 11.78 7.27
N GLN A 50 7.69 11.66 6.97
CA GLN A 50 8.79 12.19 7.79
C GLN A 50 9.06 13.69 7.58
N GLY A 51 8.31 14.37 6.70
CA GLY A 51 8.44 15.81 6.46
C GLY A 51 9.55 16.21 5.48
N THR A 52 10.10 15.27 4.71
CA THR A 52 11.06 15.61 3.65
C THR A 52 10.37 16.21 2.42
N HIS A 53 11.17 16.81 1.52
CA HIS A 53 10.64 17.44 0.32
C HIS A 53 10.02 16.42 -0.65
N TYR A 54 8.80 16.72 -1.09
CA TYR A 54 8.10 15.95 -2.12
C TYR A 54 8.88 15.92 -3.43
N THR A 55 9.11 14.73 -3.98
CA THR A 55 9.74 14.54 -5.30
C THR A 55 8.91 13.63 -6.20
N VAL A 56 9.33 13.43 -7.45
CA VAL A 56 8.71 12.44 -8.35
C VAL A 56 8.79 11.02 -7.77
N GLN A 57 9.79 10.72 -6.93
CA GLN A 57 9.90 9.42 -6.27
C GLN A 57 8.72 9.14 -5.33
N SER A 58 8.16 10.18 -4.73
CA SER A 58 6.97 10.07 -3.90
C SER A 58 5.73 9.67 -4.71
N ASP A 59 5.61 10.14 -5.97
CA ASP A 59 4.55 9.68 -6.88
C ASP A 59 4.76 8.21 -7.30
N ILE A 60 6.02 7.79 -7.48
CA ILE A 60 6.36 6.41 -7.85
C ILE A 60 5.99 5.43 -6.73
N TRP A 61 6.26 5.77 -5.48
CA TRP A 61 5.78 5.01 -4.33
C TRP A 61 4.26 4.84 -4.35
N SER A 62 3.53 5.95 -4.48
CA SER A 62 2.06 5.92 -4.52
C SER A 62 1.51 5.08 -5.68
N LEU A 63 2.19 5.11 -6.84
CA LEU A 63 1.85 4.27 -7.99
C LEU A 63 2.11 2.79 -7.69
N GLY A 64 3.27 2.42 -7.15
CA GLY A 64 3.60 1.04 -6.76
C GLY A 64 2.55 0.48 -5.80
N LEU A 65 2.21 1.22 -4.75
CA LEU A 65 1.19 0.82 -3.80
C LEU A 65 -0.20 0.63 -4.45
N SER A 66 -0.56 1.51 -5.39
CA SER A 66 -1.80 1.41 -6.17
C SER A 66 -1.81 0.16 -7.06
N LEU A 67 -0.68 -0.18 -7.67
CA LEU A 67 -0.55 -1.38 -8.51
C LEU A 67 -0.68 -2.66 -7.68
N VAL A 68 -0.03 -2.72 -6.52
CA VAL A 68 -0.17 -3.85 -5.58
C VAL A 68 -1.62 -4.00 -5.13
N GLU A 69 -2.29 -2.91 -4.76
CA GLU A 69 -3.70 -2.93 -4.37
C GLU A 69 -4.60 -3.46 -5.48
N MET A 70 -4.45 -2.95 -6.71
CA MET A 70 -5.25 -3.39 -7.84
C MET A 70 -4.96 -4.85 -8.23
N ALA A 71 -3.72 -5.30 -8.08
CA ALA A 71 -3.31 -6.67 -8.37
C ALA A 71 -3.90 -7.67 -7.36
N ILE A 72 -3.91 -7.31 -6.08
CA ILE A 72 -4.45 -8.16 -5.00
C ILE A 72 -5.98 -8.01 -4.88
N GLY A 73 -6.53 -6.86 -5.28
CA GLY A 73 -7.94 -6.50 -5.05
C GLY A 73 -8.22 -6.03 -3.62
N ARG A 74 -7.19 -5.69 -2.85
CA ARG A 74 -7.26 -5.24 -1.45
C ARG A 74 -6.11 -4.29 -1.16
N TYR A 75 -6.39 -3.25 -0.37
CA TYR A 75 -5.34 -2.36 0.12
C TYR A 75 -4.24 -3.15 0.87
N PRO A 76 -2.95 -3.00 0.51
CA PRO A 76 -1.92 -3.98 0.85
C PRO A 76 -1.25 -3.74 2.21
N ILE A 77 -1.70 -2.75 2.99
CA ILE A 77 -1.17 -2.47 4.32
C ILE A 77 -2.32 -2.56 5.35
N PRO A 78 -2.27 -3.51 6.31
CA PRO A 78 -1.18 -4.47 6.52
C PRO A 78 -1.20 -5.55 5.43
N PRO A 79 -0.05 -6.23 5.19
CA PRO A 79 0.01 -7.31 4.21
C PRO A 79 -1.07 -8.37 4.47
N PRO A 80 -1.72 -8.91 3.42
CA PRO A 80 -2.71 -9.97 3.60
C PRO A 80 -2.07 -11.23 4.17
N GLU A 81 -2.80 -11.90 5.08
CA GLU A 81 -2.35 -13.17 5.64
C GLU A 81 -2.38 -14.28 4.58
N PRO A 82 -1.55 -15.34 4.68
CA PRO A 82 -1.53 -16.43 3.69
C PRO A 82 -2.90 -17.08 3.45
N LYS A 83 -3.78 -17.13 4.47
CA LYS A 83 -5.15 -17.62 4.33
C LYS A 83 -6.02 -16.69 3.47
N GLU A 84 -5.85 -15.37 3.60
CA GLU A 84 -6.54 -14.39 2.77
C GLU A 84 -6.05 -14.47 1.32
N LEU A 85 -4.74 -14.59 1.11
CA LEU A 85 -4.16 -14.78 -0.23
C LEU A 85 -4.64 -16.07 -0.89
N ALA A 86 -4.71 -17.17 -0.14
CA ALA A 86 -5.29 -18.43 -0.61
C ALA A 86 -6.78 -18.27 -0.98
N ALA A 87 -7.54 -17.46 -0.24
CA ALA A 87 -8.94 -17.17 -0.58
C ALA A 87 -9.09 -16.32 -1.84
N ILE A 88 -8.19 -15.35 -2.06
CA ILE A 88 -8.20 -14.45 -3.23
C ILE A 88 -7.77 -15.18 -4.50
N PHE A 89 -6.65 -15.92 -4.45
CA PHE A 89 -6.01 -16.50 -5.64
C PHE A 89 -6.27 -18.00 -5.83
N GLY A 90 -6.84 -18.66 -4.82
CA GLY A 90 -7.20 -20.07 -4.88
C GLY A 90 -6.01 -20.98 -5.20
N PRO A 91 -6.17 -21.97 -6.09
CA PRO A 91 -5.13 -22.95 -6.40
C PRO A 91 -3.83 -22.37 -6.98
N LYS A 92 -3.86 -21.13 -7.48
CA LYS A 92 -2.66 -20.46 -8.01
C LYS A 92 -1.69 -20.06 -6.89
N TYR A 93 -2.20 -19.84 -5.69
CA TYR A 93 -1.38 -19.51 -4.53
C TYR A 93 -0.94 -20.80 -3.83
N SER A 94 0.33 -21.15 -3.95
CA SER A 94 0.92 -22.24 -3.17
C SER A 94 1.42 -21.69 -1.82
N ALA A 95 0.63 -21.89 -0.77
CA ALA A 95 1.00 -21.47 0.60
C ALA A 95 2.33 -22.06 1.10
N SER A 96 2.87 -23.08 0.41
CA SER A 96 4.16 -23.70 0.70
C SER A 96 5.37 -22.95 0.13
N ALA A 97 5.20 -22.03 -0.83
CA ALA A 97 6.32 -21.29 -1.42
C ALA A 97 6.73 -20.04 -0.63
N ASP A 98 5.77 -19.40 0.07
CA ASP A 98 6.00 -18.10 0.74
C ASP A 98 6.28 -18.18 2.25
N GLN A 99 6.31 -19.39 2.85
CA GLN A 99 6.70 -19.54 4.28
C GLN A 99 8.16 -19.12 4.56
N SER A 100 8.98 -18.91 3.52
CA SER A 100 10.33 -18.34 3.65
C SER A 100 10.40 -16.82 3.48
N GLU A 101 9.31 -16.16 3.08
CA GLU A 101 9.31 -14.72 2.74
C GLU A 101 8.40 -13.87 3.63
N SER A 102 7.71 -14.42 4.65
CA SER A 102 7.09 -13.58 5.67
C SER A 102 8.20 -12.80 6.40
N PRO A 103 8.25 -11.46 6.35
CA PRO A 103 9.18 -10.71 7.16
C PRO A 103 8.81 -11.02 8.61
N SER A 104 9.70 -11.73 9.30
CA SER A 104 9.61 -11.86 10.75
C SER A 104 9.56 -10.45 11.32
N PRO A 105 8.56 -10.07 12.13
CA PRO A 105 8.44 -8.71 12.64
C PRO A 105 9.55 -8.44 13.66
N SER A 106 10.71 -7.99 13.18
CA SER A 106 11.90 -7.70 13.97
C SER A 106 11.92 -6.24 14.41
N SER A 107 10.89 -5.81 15.16
CA SER A 107 10.96 -4.58 15.96
C SER A 107 10.65 -4.90 17.42
N LYS A 108 11.70 -4.84 18.26
CA LYS A 108 11.62 -5.06 19.71
C LYS A 108 10.80 -4.01 20.48
N ASN A 109 10.26 -2.99 19.78
CA ASN A 109 9.54 -1.86 20.37
C ASN A 109 8.08 -1.73 19.90
N ARG A 110 7.48 -2.77 19.33
CA ARG A 110 6.09 -2.73 18.87
C ARG A 110 5.09 -2.52 20.03
N PRO A 111 4.03 -1.71 19.82
CA PRO A 111 2.86 -1.78 20.68
C PRO A 111 2.27 -3.20 20.63
N SER A 112 1.80 -3.71 21.76
CA SER A 112 1.23 -5.06 21.87
C SER A 112 0.02 -5.30 20.95
N SER A 113 -0.63 -4.25 20.45
CA SER A 113 -1.69 -4.34 19.42
C SER A 113 -1.22 -5.05 18.16
N PHE A 114 0.08 -4.96 17.82
CA PHE A 114 0.66 -5.63 16.66
C PHE A 114 0.77 -7.16 16.78
N TYR A 115 0.77 -7.70 17.99
CA TYR A 115 0.97 -9.12 18.28
C TYR A 115 -0.30 -9.85 18.76
N LEU A 116 -1.43 -9.15 18.91
CA LEU A 116 -2.66 -9.79 19.37
C LEU A 116 -3.26 -10.67 18.25
N PRO A 117 -3.58 -11.95 18.54
CA PRO A 117 -4.37 -12.77 17.64
C PRO A 117 -5.81 -12.23 17.68
N TYR A 118 -6.18 -11.44 16.68
CA TYR A 118 -7.58 -11.06 16.50
C TYR A 118 -8.29 -12.19 15.76
N GLY A 119 -9.45 -12.61 16.29
CA GLY A 119 -10.20 -13.73 15.74
C GLY A 119 -10.60 -13.51 14.28
N ASP A 120 -10.35 -14.53 13.45
CA ASP A 120 -10.89 -14.86 12.11
C ASP A 120 -11.29 -13.74 11.12
N GLY A 121 -10.77 -12.51 11.28
CA GLY A 121 -11.16 -11.34 10.50
C GLY A 121 -10.00 -10.43 10.11
N PRO A 122 -10.19 -9.53 9.12
CA PRO A 122 -9.14 -8.66 8.62
C PRO A 122 -8.61 -7.74 9.72
N ARG A 123 -7.29 -7.61 9.79
CA ARG A 123 -6.60 -6.72 10.74
C ARG A 123 -6.95 -5.25 10.44
N ILE A 124 -7.83 -4.66 11.24
CA ILE A 124 -8.14 -3.22 11.17
C ILE A 124 -7.03 -2.46 11.89
N MET A 125 -6.36 -1.53 11.19
CA MET A 125 -5.36 -0.64 11.78
C MET A 125 -5.94 0.76 11.95
N SER A 126 -5.56 1.43 13.03
CA SER A 126 -5.74 2.87 13.13
C SER A 126 -4.87 3.60 12.10
N ILE A 127 -5.21 4.85 11.80
CA ILE A 127 -4.38 5.66 10.89
C ILE A 127 -2.95 5.81 11.41
N PHE A 128 -2.73 5.96 12.71
CA PHE A 128 -1.37 6.09 13.26
C PHE A 128 -0.56 4.81 13.07
N GLU A 129 -1.17 3.63 13.27
CA GLU A 129 -0.51 2.34 13.02
C GLU A 129 -0.21 2.15 11.53
N LEU A 130 -1.09 2.61 10.63
CA LEU A 130 -0.85 2.57 9.20
C LEU A 130 0.32 3.47 8.79
N LEU A 131 0.35 4.71 9.27
CA LEU A 131 1.44 5.65 8.96
C LEU A 131 2.77 5.16 9.56
N ASP A 132 2.74 4.58 10.76
CA ASP A 132 3.91 3.96 11.37
C ASP A 132 4.42 2.77 10.55
N TYR A 133 3.52 1.90 10.07
CA TYR A 133 3.88 0.80 9.20
C TYR A 133 4.57 1.30 7.92
N ILE A 134 4.00 2.28 7.23
CA ILE A 134 4.57 2.84 5.98
C ILE A 134 6.00 3.32 6.19
N VAL A 135 6.29 3.87 7.37
CA VAL A 135 7.60 4.47 7.68
C VAL A 135 8.62 3.44 8.19
N ASN A 136 8.19 2.46 8.98
CA ASN A 136 9.07 1.63 9.79
C ASN A 136 9.08 0.14 9.43
N GLU A 137 8.16 -0.33 8.59
CA GLU A 137 8.02 -1.74 8.21
C GLU A 137 8.37 -1.93 6.72
N PRO A 138 8.71 -3.16 6.29
CA PRO A 138 9.01 -3.40 4.88
C PRO A 138 7.81 -3.08 3.98
N PRO A 139 8.07 -2.53 2.77
CA PRO A 139 7.02 -2.23 1.82
C PRO A 139 6.28 -3.50 1.40
N PRO A 140 4.96 -3.40 1.11
CA PRO A 140 4.21 -4.53 0.61
C PRO A 140 4.70 -4.95 -0.77
N SER A 141 4.58 -6.23 -1.09
CA SER A 141 4.88 -6.79 -2.40
C SER A 141 3.82 -7.81 -2.80
N VAL A 142 3.83 -8.22 -4.07
CA VAL A 142 2.90 -9.21 -4.61
C VAL A 142 3.40 -10.65 -4.40
N PRO A 143 2.49 -11.64 -4.25
CA PRO A 143 2.90 -13.04 -4.09
C PRO A 143 3.64 -13.57 -5.32
N ALA A 144 4.87 -14.06 -5.12
CA ALA A 144 5.71 -14.57 -6.21
C ALA A 144 5.14 -15.83 -6.89
N SER A 145 4.31 -16.58 -6.18
CA SER A 145 3.62 -17.76 -6.72
C SER A 145 2.53 -17.41 -7.74
N VAL A 146 2.03 -16.16 -7.72
CA VAL A 146 0.88 -15.73 -8.53
C VAL A 146 1.29 -14.81 -9.67
N PHE A 147 2.25 -13.92 -9.43
CA PHE A 147 2.66 -12.88 -10.38
C PHE A 147 4.03 -13.19 -10.99
N SER A 148 4.29 -12.63 -12.18
CA SER A 148 5.57 -12.83 -12.84
C SER A 148 6.72 -12.14 -12.07
N PRO A 149 7.97 -12.63 -12.19
CA PRO A 149 9.12 -12.00 -11.56
C PRO A 149 9.30 -10.54 -11.98
N GLU A 150 8.99 -10.21 -13.25
CA GLU A 150 9.11 -8.85 -13.78
C GLU A 150 8.09 -7.91 -13.13
N PHE A 151 6.88 -8.40 -12.85
CA PHE A 151 5.88 -7.60 -12.14
C PHE A 151 6.24 -7.44 -10.66
N LYS A 152 6.79 -8.48 -10.01
CA LYS A 152 7.29 -8.39 -8.63
C LYS A 152 8.47 -7.42 -8.49
N ASP A 153 9.35 -7.35 -9.48
CA ASP A 153 10.48 -6.42 -9.52
C ASP A 153 10.03 -4.97 -9.81
N LEU A 154 8.94 -4.80 -10.56
CA LEU A 154 8.38 -3.49 -10.89
C LEU A 154 7.75 -2.77 -9.67
N VAL A 155 7.14 -3.53 -8.74
CA VAL A 155 6.26 -2.99 -7.68
C VAL A 155 6.86 -3.01 -6.28
#